data_AF-A0A2W0FDK3-F1
#
_entry.id   AF-A0A2W0FDK3-F1
#
_cell.length_a   1.000
_cell.length_b   1.000
_cell.length_c   1.000
_cell.angle_alpha   90.00
_cell.angle_beta   90.00
_cell.angle_gamma   90.00
#
_symmetry.space_group_name_H-M   'P 1'
#
loop_
_entity.id
_entity.type
_entity.pdbx_description
1 polymer ?
#
loop_
_entity_poly.entity_id
_entity_poly.type
_entity_poly.pdbx_seq_one_letter_code
_entity_poly.pdbx_strand_id
1 'polypeptide(L)'
;MHMDIRATAHNLELLKYPRTPHLQGSRLQEGDTDTGQVRYAALAGQWLVVEEKLDGANAGISFSAGGELRLQSRGHYLTGGGRERQFNLFKQWASAHEQWLLERLEDRFVLYGEWLHKKHSVFYDHLPHYFCEFDVWDRATGLFLSTAARRRLLEGGPVLSVPVLYEGPAPRRHAELLALVGDSLAKTAHWRQVFEQVVHREGLDLARAWRQCDRSSRMEGLYLKLEDEQQTLGRLKWVRQDFVQAILDADQHHAAQPFIPNQLAAGVDLYAPRLSMDWQGPRHGY
;
A
#
# COMPACT_ATOMS: atom_id res chain seq x y z
N MET A 1 -37.29 26.12 25.73
CA MET A 1 -36.34 25.00 25.92
C MET A 1 -35.75 24.69 24.56
N HIS A 2 -34.67 25.38 24.20
CA HIS A 2 -34.07 25.28 22.87
C HIS A 2 -33.10 24.09 22.87
N MET A 3 -33.43 23.04 22.12
CA MET A 3 -32.50 21.94 21.84
C MET A 3 -31.39 22.52 20.97
N ASP A 4 -30.18 22.61 21.53
CA ASP A 4 -28.99 23.01 20.80
C ASP A 4 -28.54 21.82 19.93
N ILE A 5 -28.69 21.95 18.62
CA ILE A 5 -28.37 20.92 17.60
C ILE A 5 -26.83 20.84 17.37
N ARG A 6 -26.01 21.31 18.32
CA ARG A 6 -24.53 21.29 18.22
C ARG A 6 -23.84 20.22 19.08
N ALA A 7 -24.57 19.22 19.55
CA ALA A 7 -24.01 17.92 19.94
C ALA A 7 -24.08 17.00 18.70
N THR A 8 -23.02 16.44 18.11
CA THR A 8 -21.74 16.04 18.67
C THR A 8 -20.79 15.89 17.48
N ALA A 9 -19.83 16.80 17.30
CA ALA A 9 -18.68 16.49 16.46
C ALA A 9 -17.84 15.48 17.25
N HIS A 10 -18.17 14.19 17.14
CA HIS A 10 -17.27 13.15 17.56
C HIS A 10 -15.95 13.41 16.84
N ASN A 11 -14.92 13.77 17.59
CA ASN A 11 -13.54 13.71 17.13
C ASN A 11 -13.34 12.28 16.63
N LEU A 12 -13.44 12.11 15.32
CA LEU A 12 -13.21 10.83 14.66
C LEU A 12 -11.74 10.52 14.81
N GLU A 13 -11.40 9.77 15.85
CA GLU A 13 -10.03 9.34 16.07
C GLU A 13 -9.61 8.44 14.89
N LEU A 14 -8.75 9.00 14.05
CA LEU A 14 -8.18 8.30 12.91
C LEU A 14 -7.21 7.23 13.44
N LEU A 15 -7.51 5.96 13.21
CA LEU A 15 -6.57 4.88 13.49
C LEU A 15 -5.48 4.89 12.41
N LYS A 16 -4.38 5.57 12.70
CA LYS A 16 -3.23 5.68 11.79
C LYS A 16 -2.51 4.35 11.70
N TYR A 17 -2.06 3.98 10.50
CA TYR A 17 -1.20 2.81 10.34
C TYR A 17 0.11 3.02 11.13
N PRO A 18 0.55 2.05 11.95
CA PRO A 18 1.74 2.18 12.78
C PRO A 18 2.99 2.49 11.93
N ARG A 19 4.01 3.05 12.58
CA ARG A 19 5.34 3.16 11.96
C ARG A 19 5.98 1.78 11.93
N THR A 20 6.63 1.47 10.83
CA THR A 20 7.34 0.20 10.63
C THR A 20 8.84 0.41 10.84
N PRO A 21 9.47 -0.26 11.82
CA PRO A 21 10.92 -0.19 12.02
C PRO A 21 11.73 -0.72 10.84
N HIS A 22 12.96 -0.25 10.72
CA HIS A 22 13.90 -0.71 9.70
C HIS A 22 14.60 -2.00 10.12
N LEU A 23 14.78 -2.93 9.18
CA LEU A 23 15.70 -4.07 9.33
C LEU A 23 17.14 -3.60 9.12
N GLN A 24 18.08 -4.27 9.79
CA GLN A 24 19.53 -4.08 9.61
C GLN A 24 19.92 -3.96 8.13
N GLY A 25 20.67 -2.91 7.79
CA GLY A 25 21.18 -2.69 6.44
C GLY A 25 20.14 -2.13 5.46
N SER A 26 18.94 -1.79 5.94
CA SER A 26 18.00 -0.98 5.17
C SER A 26 18.56 0.42 4.97
N ARG A 27 18.28 1.03 3.81
CA ARG A 27 18.42 2.47 3.64
C ARG A 27 17.46 3.18 4.61
N LEU A 28 17.97 4.21 5.27
CA LEU A 28 17.18 5.10 6.14
C LEU A 28 16.64 6.29 5.35
N GLN A 29 15.48 6.79 5.75
CA GLN A 29 14.89 8.00 5.20
C GLN A 29 15.31 9.22 6.02
N GLU A 30 15.11 10.42 5.48
CA GLU A 30 15.37 11.66 6.21
C GLU A 30 14.50 11.73 7.48
N GLY A 31 15.16 11.84 8.64
CA GLY A 31 14.51 11.80 9.96
C GLY A 31 14.51 10.44 10.66
N ASP A 32 14.96 9.37 9.99
CA ASP A 32 15.22 8.08 10.65
C ASP A 32 16.64 8.06 11.28
N THR A 33 16.82 7.32 12.38
CA THR A 33 18.13 7.13 13.03
C THR A 33 18.58 5.67 12.99
N ASP A 34 19.89 5.44 12.81
CA ASP A 34 20.49 4.09 12.80
C ASP A 34 20.28 3.32 14.10
N THR A 35 20.08 4.04 15.21
CA THR A 35 19.86 3.49 16.56
C THR A 35 18.57 2.67 16.72
N GLY A 36 17.70 2.63 15.70
CA GLY A 36 16.43 1.89 15.71
C GLY A 36 16.35 0.69 14.78
N GLN A 37 17.42 0.32 14.05
CA GLN A 37 17.37 -0.83 13.15
C GLN A 37 17.34 -2.16 13.92
N VAL A 38 16.42 -3.05 13.55
CA VAL A 38 16.31 -4.39 14.12
C VAL A 38 17.34 -5.31 13.48
N ARG A 39 18.17 -5.97 14.30
CA ARG A 39 19.16 -6.94 13.82
C ARG A 39 18.47 -8.17 13.24
N TYR A 40 18.93 -8.66 12.09
CA TYR A 40 18.34 -9.85 11.45
C TYR A 40 18.34 -11.08 12.37
N ALA A 41 19.36 -11.21 13.24
CA ALA A 41 19.44 -12.29 14.22
C ALA A 41 18.23 -12.36 15.18
N ALA A 42 17.51 -11.25 15.39
CA ALA A 42 16.30 -11.23 16.22
C ALA A 42 15.11 -11.97 15.56
N LEU A 43 15.20 -12.29 14.27
CA LEU A 43 14.17 -13.01 13.52
C LEU A 43 14.34 -14.53 13.59
N ALA A 44 15.41 -15.03 14.22
CA ALA A 44 15.68 -16.46 14.29
C ALA A 44 14.50 -17.22 14.94
N GLY A 45 14.01 -18.24 14.23
CA GLY A 45 12.89 -19.08 14.68
C GLY A 45 11.50 -18.46 14.52
N GLN A 46 11.39 -17.23 14.02
CA GLN A 46 10.11 -16.57 13.75
C GLN A 46 9.52 -17.05 12.42
N TRP A 47 8.19 -17.07 12.30
CA TRP A 47 7.51 -17.22 11.02
C TRP A 47 7.39 -15.86 10.34
N LEU A 48 7.82 -15.76 9.09
CA LEU A 48 7.82 -14.55 8.30
C LEU A 48 6.87 -14.66 7.11
N VAL A 49 6.12 -13.59 6.88
CA VAL A 49 5.54 -13.26 5.57
C VAL A 49 6.33 -12.08 5.03
N VAL A 50 6.94 -12.25 3.87
CA VAL A 50 7.71 -11.21 3.17
C VAL A 50 6.93 -10.80 1.94
N GLU A 51 6.58 -9.53 1.88
CA GLU A 51 5.82 -8.92 0.79
C GLU A 51 6.73 -7.94 0.02
N GLU A 52 6.45 -7.75 -1.28
CA GLU A 52 7.06 -6.64 -2.01
C GLU A 52 6.62 -5.33 -1.37
N LYS A 53 7.57 -4.46 -1.02
CA LYS A 53 7.25 -3.11 -0.62
C LYS A 53 6.96 -2.28 -1.87
N LEU A 54 5.69 -2.01 -2.12
CA LEU A 54 5.24 -1.10 -3.17
C LEU A 54 5.39 0.36 -2.71
N ASP A 55 5.64 1.26 -3.67
CA ASP A 55 5.88 2.68 -3.45
C ASP A 55 4.66 3.51 -3.92
N GLY A 56 3.78 3.82 -2.99
CA GLY A 56 2.60 4.64 -3.21
C GLY A 56 2.20 5.41 -1.95
N ALA A 57 0.91 5.70 -1.85
CA ALA A 57 0.33 6.39 -0.71
C ALA A 57 -0.41 5.39 0.18
N ASN A 58 -0.10 5.39 1.48
CA ASN A 58 -0.92 4.69 2.45
C ASN A 58 -2.38 5.16 2.40
N ALA A 59 -3.29 4.21 2.25
CA ALA A 59 -4.73 4.41 2.27
C ALA A 59 -5.41 3.41 3.21
N GLY A 60 -6.60 3.76 3.69
CA GLY A 60 -7.42 2.85 4.49
C GLY A 60 -8.90 2.96 4.21
N ILE A 61 -9.62 1.87 4.48
CA ILE A 61 -11.06 1.70 4.32
C ILE A 61 -11.61 1.15 5.64
N SER A 62 -12.69 1.74 6.13
CA SER A 62 -13.45 1.26 7.28
C SER A 62 -14.88 1.74 7.19
N PHE A 63 -15.76 1.25 8.07
CA PHE A 63 -17.09 1.80 8.21
C PHE A 63 -17.32 2.38 9.60
N SER A 64 -18.25 3.32 9.69
CA SER A 64 -18.81 3.74 10.97
C SER A 64 -19.76 2.67 11.52
N ALA A 65 -20.12 2.76 12.81
CA ALA A 65 -21.18 1.95 13.40
C ALA A 65 -22.55 2.13 12.70
N GLY A 66 -22.72 3.23 11.96
CA GLY A 66 -23.90 3.48 11.12
C GLY A 66 -23.78 2.92 9.69
N GLY A 67 -22.70 2.20 9.37
CA GLY A 67 -22.45 1.66 8.04
C GLY A 67 -21.95 2.69 7.02
N GLU A 68 -21.46 3.85 7.45
CA GLU A 68 -20.95 4.87 6.53
C GLU A 68 -19.52 4.53 6.09
N LEU A 69 -19.27 4.48 4.79
CA LEU A 69 -17.93 4.30 4.23
C LEU A 69 -16.99 5.43 4.66
N ARG A 70 -15.84 5.06 5.23
CA ARG A 70 -14.76 5.96 5.64
C ARG A 70 -13.48 5.59 4.93
N LEU A 71 -12.98 6.55 4.15
CA LEU A 71 -11.71 6.44 3.45
C LEU A 71 -10.68 7.35 4.09
N GLN A 72 -9.45 6.89 4.23
CA GLN A 72 -8.37 7.65 4.87
C GLN A 72 -7.08 7.61 4.06
N SER A 73 -6.32 8.69 4.16
CA SER A 73 -4.87 8.68 3.94
C SER A 73 -4.16 8.35 5.26
N ARG A 74 -2.82 8.35 5.26
CA ARG A 74 -2.03 8.22 6.49
C ARG A 74 -2.38 9.23 7.59
N GLY A 75 -2.76 10.46 7.20
CA GLY A 75 -2.83 11.60 8.12
C GLY A 75 -4.24 12.07 8.47
N HIS A 76 -5.22 11.80 7.61
CA HIS A 76 -6.60 12.32 7.72
C HIS A 76 -7.58 11.46 6.91
N TYR A 77 -8.86 11.52 7.28
CA TYR A 77 -9.95 11.02 6.45
C TYR A 77 -10.10 11.85 5.17
N LEU A 78 -10.46 11.18 4.07
CA LEU A 78 -10.60 11.76 2.74
C LEU A 78 -12.00 12.34 2.54
N THR A 79 -12.26 13.50 3.13
CA THR A 79 -13.59 14.14 3.16
C THR A 79 -13.84 15.12 2.02
N GLY A 80 -12.90 15.22 1.06
CA GLY A 80 -13.01 16.09 -0.10
C GLY A 80 -12.02 17.26 -0.08
N GLY A 81 -11.69 17.78 -1.27
CA GLY A 81 -10.81 18.93 -1.43
C GLY A 81 -9.74 18.74 -2.52
N GLY A 82 -9.19 19.86 -3.02
CA GLY A 82 -8.26 19.85 -4.16
C GLY A 82 -6.96 19.08 -3.92
N ARG A 83 -6.54 18.92 -2.65
CA ARG A 83 -5.34 18.15 -2.26
C ARG A 83 -5.53 16.63 -2.33
N GLU A 84 -6.77 16.17 -2.49
CA GLU A 84 -7.13 14.75 -2.53
C GLU A 84 -7.31 14.21 -3.95
N ARG A 85 -6.98 15.00 -4.99
CA ARG A 85 -7.13 14.61 -6.41
C ARG A 85 -6.58 13.21 -6.70
N GLN A 86 -5.46 12.86 -6.09
CA GLN A 86 -4.85 11.54 -6.27
C GLN A 86 -5.70 10.37 -5.79
N PHE A 87 -6.62 10.60 -4.84
CA PHE A 87 -7.52 9.61 -4.28
C PHE A 87 -8.91 9.61 -4.93
N ASN A 88 -9.18 10.45 -5.94
CA ASN A 88 -10.51 10.49 -6.56
C ASN A 88 -10.93 9.13 -7.14
N LEU A 89 -10.01 8.43 -7.80
CA LEU A 89 -10.29 7.08 -8.33
C LEU A 89 -10.46 6.05 -7.20
N PHE A 90 -9.71 6.17 -6.09
CA PHE A 90 -9.87 5.33 -4.90
C PHE A 90 -11.27 5.48 -4.29
N LYS A 91 -11.77 6.72 -4.18
CA LYS A 91 -13.13 7.01 -3.69
C LYS A 91 -14.20 6.39 -4.59
N GLN A 92 -14.06 6.54 -5.91
CA GLN A 92 -14.99 5.96 -6.87
C GLN A 92 -15.01 4.43 -6.79
N TRP A 93 -13.83 3.81 -6.73
CA TRP A 93 -13.70 2.36 -6.62
C TRP A 93 -14.30 1.83 -5.31
N ALA A 94 -13.98 2.45 -4.17
CA ALA A 94 -14.52 2.01 -2.88
C ALA A 94 -16.03 2.20 -2.77
N SER A 95 -16.59 3.26 -3.38
CA SER A 95 -18.05 3.44 -3.46
C SER A 95 -18.72 2.40 -4.36
N ALA A 96 -18.10 2.06 -5.50
CA ALA A 96 -18.63 1.03 -6.39
C ALA A 96 -18.70 -0.36 -5.75
N HIS A 97 -17.78 -0.65 -4.82
CA HIS A 97 -17.70 -1.92 -4.08
C HIS A 97 -18.18 -1.82 -2.63
N GLU A 98 -18.90 -0.74 -2.29
CA GLU A 98 -19.24 -0.40 -0.90
C GLU A 98 -20.03 -1.52 -0.22
N GLN A 99 -21.00 -2.12 -0.92
CA GLN A 99 -21.79 -3.21 -0.38
C GLN A 99 -20.91 -4.40 0.01
N TRP A 100 -20.05 -4.86 -0.90
CA TRP A 100 -19.16 -5.99 -0.63
C TRP A 100 -18.19 -5.67 0.52
N LEU A 101 -17.65 -4.45 0.53
CA LEU A 101 -16.74 -3.99 1.59
C LEU A 101 -17.45 -3.93 2.94
N LEU A 102 -18.69 -3.44 3.00
CA LEU A 102 -19.48 -3.36 4.24
C LEU A 102 -19.79 -4.75 4.78
N GLU A 103 -20.20 -5.70 3.92
CA GLU A 103 -20.49 -7.09 4.29
C GLU A 103 -19.27 -7.87 4.81
N ARG A 104 -18.05 -7.35 4.64
CA ARG A 104 -16.81 -8.00 5.11
C ARG A 104 -16.16 -7.24 6.25
N LEU A 105 -16.10 -5.92 6.16
CA LEU A 105 -15.40 -5.10 7.14
C LEU A 105 -16.29 -4.77 8.34
N GLU A 106 -17.59 -4.57 8.09
CA GLU A 106 -18.53 -3.98 9.06
C GLU A 106 -17.91 -2.72 9.72
N ASP A 107 -18.32 -2.37 10.93
CA ASP A 107 -17.64 -1.35 11.74
C ASP A 107 -16.43 -1.92 12.52
N ARG A 108 -16.13 -3.21 12.32
CA ARG A 108 -15.10 -3.97 13.05
C ARG A 108 -13.70 -3.79 12.47
N PHE A 109 -13.55 -3.90 11.15
CA PHE A 109 -12.24 -3.96 10.52
C PHE A 109 -11.82 -2.62 9.92
N VAL A 110 -10.52 -2.33 10.02
CA VAL A 110 -9.87 -1.28 9.22
C VAL A 110 -8.92 -1.93 8.25
N LEU A 111 -9.25 -1.84 6.96
CA LEU A 111 -8.45 -2.34 5.86
C LEU A 111 -7.40 -1.28 5.51
N TYR A 112 -6.12 -1.67 5.49
CA TYR A 112 -5.02 -0.83 5.06
C TYR A 112 -4.44 -1.35 3.75
N GLY A 113 -4.09 -0.44 2.86
CA GLY A 113 -3.47 -0.79 1.61
C GLY A 113 -2.64 0.34 1.03
N GLU A 114 -1.84 0.00 0.03
CA GLU A 114 -1.03 0.92 -0.74
C GLU A 114 -1.85 1.39 -1.94
N TRP A 115 -2.05 2.69 -2.04
CA TRP A 115 -2.71 3.34 -3.16
C TRP A 115 -1.66 3.80 -4.19
N LEU A 116 -1.73 3.20 -5.37
CA LEU A 116 -0.66 3.22 -6.37
C LEU A 116 -1.04 3.99 -7.63
N HIS A 117 -2.19 4.66 -7.69
CA HIS A 117 -2.59 5.36 -8.91
C HIS A 117 -1.63 6.49 -9.28
N LYS A 118 -1.18 7.30 -8.31
CA LYS A 118 -0.15 8.31 -8.55
C LYS A 118 1.23 7.69 -8.33
N LYS A 119 2.13 7.85 -9.32
CA LYS A 119 3.55 7.56 -9.16
C LYS A 119 4.13 8.37 -7.98
N HIS A 120 4.76 7.67 -7.04
CA HIS A 120 5.64 8.29 -6.04
C HIS A 120 7.05 8.39 -6.62
N SER A 121 8.00 7.58 -6.18
CA SER A 121 9.34 7.49 -6.76
C SER A 121 9.38 6.44 -7.87
N VAL A 122 8.73 5.30 -7.68
CA VAL A 122 8.66 4.19 -8.65
C VAL A 122 7.48 4.37 -9.59
N PHE A 123 7.75 4.28 -10.90
CA PHE A 123 6.72 4.10 -11.91
C PHE A 123 6.44 2.62 -12.16
N TYR A 124 5.16 2.28 -12.13
CA TYR A 124 4.62 0.95 -12.42
C TYR A 124 3.80 1.01 -13.70
N ASP A 125 4.08 0.11 -14.64
CA ASP A 125 3.38 0.01 -15.92
C ASP A 125 2.48 -1.24 -16.03
N HIS A 126 2.49 -2.09 -15.00
CA HIS A 126 1.81 -3.39 -15.02
C HIS A 126 1.17 -3.73 -13.66
N LEU A 127 0.36 -2.82 -13.13
CA LEU A 127 -0.37 -3.06 -11.89
C LEU A 127 -1.62 -3.93 -12.12
N PRO A 128 -1.81 -5.05 -11.39
CA PRO A 128 -3.08 -5.79 -11.41
C PRO A 128 -4.22 -5.04 -10.71
N HIS A 129 -3.89 -4.09 -9.81
CA HIS A 129 -4.85 -3.23 -9.12
C HIS A 129 -4.16 -1.95 -8.62
N TYR A 130 -4.89 -0.85 -8.45
CA TYR A 130 -4.33 0.39 -7.87
C TYR A 130 -4.33 0.41 -6.34
N PHE A 131 -5.23 -0.32 -5.68
CA PHE A 131 -5.25 -0.46 -4.23
C PHE A 131 -4.81 -1.87 -3.85
N CYS A 132 -3.62 -1.98 -3.24
CA CYS A 132 -3.08 -3.28 -2.82
C CYS A 132 -3.10 -3.37 -1.29
N GLU A 133 -3.98 -4.20 -0.75
CA GLU A 133 -4.15 -4.42 0.68
C GLU A 133 -2.88 -5.03 1.31
N PHE A 134 -2.46 -4.50 2.45
CA PHE A 134 -1.30 -5.03 3.18
C PHE A 134 -1.55 -5.19 4.68
N ASP A 135 -2.65 -4.73 5.25
CA ASP A 135 -2.95 -5.06 6.65
C ASP A 135 -4.42 -4.91 6.96
N VAL A 136 -4.88 -5.59 8.01
CA VAL A 136 -6.23 -5.41 8.54
C VAL A 136 -6.15 -5.32 10.05
N TRP A 137 -6.63 -4.21 10.61
CA TRP A 137 -6.82 -4.06 12.05
C TRP A 137 -8.20 -4.53 12.46
N ASP A 138 -8.27 -5.45 13.40
CA ASP A 138 -9.50 -5.89 14.04
C ASP A 138 -9.74 -5.09 15.32
N ARG A 139 -10.75 -4.21 15.30
CA ARG A 139 -11.10 -3.39 16.47
C ARG A 139 -11.63 -4.22 17.63
N ALA A 140 -12.24 -5.38 17.37
CA ALA A 140 -12.82 -6.20 18.43
C ALA A 140 -11.75 -6.90 19.27
N THR A 141 -10.66 -7.33 18.63
CA THR A 141 -9.55 -8.02 19.31
C THR A 141 -8.38 -7.10 19.61
N GLY A 142 -8.28 -5.94 18.95
CA GLY A 142 -7.16 -5.03 19.09
C GLY A 142 -5.87 -5.58 18.49
N LEU A 143 -5.99 -6.37 17.43
CA LEU A 143 -4.88 -7.06 16.77
C LEU A 143 -4.89 -6.81 15.26
N PHE A 144 -3.72 -6.95 14.64
CA PHE A 144 -3.63 -7.02 13.19
C PHE A 144 -3.74 -8.47 12.74
N LEU A 145 -4.61 -8.75 11.77
CA LEU A 145 -4.85 -10.11 11.29
C LEU A 145 -3.61 -10.69 10.58
N SER A 146 -3.36 -11.99 10.77
CA SER A 146 -2.35 -12.71 9.98
C SER A 146 -2.69 -12.66 8.49
N THR A 147 -1.69 -12.84 7.64
CA THR A 147 -1.85 -12.87 6.19
C THR A 147 -2.86 -13.93 5.75
N ALA A 148 -2.86 -15.09 6.40
CA ALA A 148 -3.87 -16.13 6.15
C ALA A 148 -5.29 -15.68 6.53
N ALA A 149 -5.46 -14.97 7.66
CA ALA A 149 -6.75 -14.45 8.09
C ALA A 149 -7.26 -13.32 7.16
N ARG A 150 -6.38 -12.42 6.71
CA ARG A 150 -6.71 -11.36 5.73
C ARG A 150 -7.18 -11.96 4.40
N ARG A 151 -6.47 -12.97 3.88
CA ARG A 151 -6.85 -13.69 2.65
C ARG A 151 -8.25 -14.30 2.75
N ARG A 152 -8.58 -14.92 3.89
CA ARG A 152 -9.93 -15.47 4.15
C ARG A 152 -10.99 -14.37 4.24
N LEU A 153 -10.70 -13.27 4.94
CA LEU A 153 -11.64 -12.14 5.08
C LEU A 153 -12.02 -11.54 3.72
N LEU A 154 -11.06 -11.46 2.81
CA LEU A 154 -11.19 -10.76 1.53
C LEU A 154 -11.45 -11.70 0.34
N GLU A 155 -11.66 -12.99 0.60
CA GLU A 155 -11.81 -14.00 -0.42
C GLU A 155 -12.99 -13.71 -1.36
N GLY A 156 -12.78 -13.97 -2.65
CA GLY A 156 -13.83 -13.88 -3.67
C GLY A 156 -14.37 -12.46 -3.90
N GLY A 157 -13.56 -11.44 -3.59
CA GLY A 157 -13.91 -10.03 -3.79
C GLY A 157 -13.00 -9.25 -4.73
N PRO A 158 -13.16 -7.92 -4.76
CA PRO A 158 -12.40 -7.01 -5.63
C PRO A 158 -11.09 -6.51 -4.99
N VAL A 159 -10.77 -6.91 -3.75
CA VAL A 159 -9.56 -6.44 -3.05
C VAL A 159 -8.39 -7.37 -3.34
N LEU A 160 -7.30 -6.81 -3.88
CA LEU A 160 -6.04 -7.52 -4.08
C LEU A 160 -5.08 -7.21 -2.93
N SER A 161 -4.45 -8.21 -2.32
CA SER A 161 -3.35 -8.01 -1.38
C SER A 161 -2.04 -7.73 -2.12
N VAL A 162 -1.09 -7.04 -1.48
CA VAL A 162 0.31 -6.94 -1.95
C VAL A 162 0.92 -8.34 -2.19
N PRO A 163 1.90 -8.47 -3.10
CA PRO A 163 2.41 -9.79 -3.45
C PRO A 163 3.30 -10.34 -2.34
N VAL A 164 3.03 -11.59 -1.94
CA VAL A 164 3.88 -12.34 -1.01
C VAL A 164 4.99 -13.02 -1.79
N LEU A 165 6.23 -12.66 -1.47
CA LEU A 165 7.46 -13.18 -2.06
C LEU A 165 7.98 -14.42 -1.31
N TYR A 166 7.69 -14.50 -0.01
CA TYR A 166 8.07 -15.62 0.84
C TYR A 166 7.12 -15.74 2.04
N GLU A 167 6.79 -16.98 2.41
CA GLU A 167 6.00 -17.31 3.59
C GLU A 167 6.59 -18.57 4.23
N GLY A 168 7.06 -18.47 5.47
CA GLY A 168 7.76 -19.56 6.14
C GLY A 168 8.67 -19.14 7.28
N PRO A 169 9.42 -20.07 7.89
CA PRO A 169 10.40 -19.75 8.92
C PRO A 169 11.44 -18.76 8.41
N ALA A 170 11.89 -17.82 9.24
CA ALA A 170 12.89 -16.83 8.84
C ALA A 170 14.12 -17.51 8.19
N PRO A 171 14.55 -17.06 6.98
CA PRO A 171 15.70 -17.65 6.30
C PRO A 171 16.93 -17.68 7.20
N ARG A 172 17.74 -18.73 7.11
CA ARG A 172 18.86 -18.93 8.05
C ARG A 172 19.90 -17.83 7.96
N ARG A 173 20.08 -17.27 6.76
CA ARG A 173 21.05 -16.20 6.48
C ARG A 173 20.34 -14.95 5.98
N HIS A 174 20.77 -13.79 6.47
CA HIS A 174 20.24 -12.50 6.02
C HIS A 174 20.32 -12.33 4.49
N ALA A 175 21.40 -12.84 3.87
CA ALA A 175 21.56 -12.80 2.41
C ALA A 175 20.47 -13.57 1.64
N GLU A 176 19.88 -14.62 2.23
CA GLU A 176 18.78 -15.37 1.59
C GLU A 176 17.49 -14.55 1.57
N LEU A 177 17.21 -13.80 2.65
CA LEU A 177 16.11 -12.83 2.64
C LEU A 177 16.36 -11.75 1.57
N LEU A 178 17.57 -11.17 1.53
CA LEU A 178 17.88 -10.10 0.58
C LEU A 178 17.91 -10.56 -0.88
N ALA A 179 18.05 -11.87 -1.14
CA ALA A 179 17.95 -12.44 -2.48
C ALA A 179 16.53 -12.34 -3.06
N LEU A 180 15.50 -12.12 -2.23
CA LEU A 180 14.13 -11.86 -2.68
C LEU A 180 13.99 -10.48 -3.36
N VAL A 181 14.95 -9.57 -3.16
CA VAL A 181 14.92 -8.24 -3.77
C VAL A 181 15.32 -8.35 -5.24
N GLY A 182 14.32 -8.43 -6.11
CA GLY A 182 14.48 -8.49 -7.57
C GLY A 182 13.85 -7.30 -8.30
N ASP A 183 13.56 -7.50 -9.57
CA ASP A 183 12.66 -6.65 -10.34
C ASP A 183 11.27 -6.63 -9.70
N SER A 184 10.61 -5.47 -9.72
CA SER A 184 9.23 -5.34 -9.21
C SER A 184 8.26 -6.14 -10.07
N LEU A 185 7.31 -6.83 -9.45
CA LEU A 185 6.26 -7.58 -10.18
C LEU A 185 5.31 -6.66 -10.98
N ALA A 186 5.30 -5.37 -10.66
CA ALA A 186 4.47 -4.36 -11.31
C ALA A 186 5.20 -3.62 -12.46
N LYS A 187 6.39 -4.09 -12.87
CA LYS A 187 7.20 -3.48 -13.93
C LYS A 187 7.49 -4.46 -15.06
N THR A 188 7.19 -4.08 -16.30
CA THR A 188 7.61 -4.84 -17.48
C THR A 188 9.02 -4.44 -17.92
N ALA A 189 9.62 -5.17 -18.87
CA ALA A 189 10.88 -4.76 -19.51
C ALA A 189 10.78 -3.40 -20.25
N HIS A 190 9.57 -2.94 -20.58
CA HIS A 190 9.31 -1.72 -21.34
C HIS A 190 8.84 -0.54 -20.49
N TRP A 191 8.91 -0.66 -19.15
CA TRP A 191 8.36 0.33 -18.23
C TRP A 191 8.91 1.74 -18.45
N ARG A 192 10.16 1.88 -18.91
CA ARG A 192 10.78 3.18 -19.18
C ARG A 192 10.12 3.86 -20.37
N GLN A 193 9.91 3.13 -21.45
CA GLN A 193 9.20 3.63 -22.63
C GLN A 193 7.77 4.04 -22.28
N VAL A 194 7.07 3.22 -21.49
CA VAL A 194 5.71 3.54 -21.03
C VAL A 194 5.72 4.79 -20.15
N PHE A 195 6.69 4.94 -19.24
CA PHE A 195 6.83 6.13 -18.41
C PHE A 195 6.94 7.40 -19.26
N GLU A 196 7.83 7.42 -20.25
CA GLU A 196 8.03 8.59 -21.12
C GLU A 196 6.75 8.90 -21.92
N GLN A 197 6.08 7.88 -22.45
CA GLN A 197 4.79 8.03 -23.14
C GLN A 197 3.71 8.65 -22.24
N VAL A 198 3.59 8.19 -21.00
CA VAL A 198 2.65 8.77 -20.02
C VAL A 198 3.02 10.22 -19.72
N VAL A 199 4.29 10.50 -19.45
CA VAL A 199 4.77 11.87 -19.16
C VAL A 199 4.45 12.83 -20.30
N HIS A 200 4.68 12.41 -21.55
CA HIS A 200 4.31 13.19 -22.73
C HIS A 200 2.79 13.37 -22.87
N ARG A 201 2.00 12.31 -22.64
CA ARG A 201 0.53 12.37 -22.69
C ARG A 201 -0.05 13.34 -21.66
N GLU A 202 0.53 13.39 -20.48
CA GLU A 202 0.14 14.33 -19.41
C GLU A 202 0.69 15.75 -19.63
N GLY A 203 1.46 16.00 -20.70
CA GLY A 203 2.03 17.32 -21.01
C GLY A 203 3.09 17.78 -20.01
N LEU A 204 3.81 16.85 -19.39
CA LEU A 204 4.79 17.13 -18.33
C LEU A 204 6.23 17.21 -18.88
N ASP A 205 7.10 17.96 -18.19
CA ASP A 205 8.52 18.05 -18.53
C ASP A 205 9.24 16.72 -18.24
N LEU A 206 9.74 16.09 -19.31
CA LEU A 206 10.36 14.76 -19.22
C LEU A 206 11.62 14.74 -18.36
N ALA A 207 12.48 15.75 -18.50
CA ALA A 207 13.72 15.82 -17.73
C ALA A 207 13.45 15.93 -16.23
N ARG A 208 12.47 16.75 -15.82
CA ARG A 208 12.01 16.88 -14.44
C ARG A 208 11.35 15.60 -13.94
N ALA A 209 10.50 14.97 -14.74
CA ALA A 209 9.86 13.70 -14.37
C ALA A 209 10.90 12.61 -14.09
N TRP A 210 11.94 12.50 -14.93
CA TRP A 210 13.04 11.55 -14.72
C TRP A 210 13.91 11.85 -13.50
N ARG A 211 14.05 13.10 -13.07
CA ARG A 211 14.77 13.45 -11.82
C ARG A 211 14.02 12.98 -10.56
N GLN A 212 12.71 12.80 -10.67
CA GLN A 212 11.82 12.35 -9.59
C GLN A 212 11.35 10.91 -9.79
N CYS A 213 11.98 10.17 -10.70
CA CYS A 213 11.67 8.78 -10.97
C CYS A 213 12.88 7.93 -10.62
N ASP A 214 12.64 6.92 -9.81
CA ASP A 214 13.56 5.83 -9.63
C ASP A 214 13.79 5.10 -10.96
N ARG A 215 15.05 5.03 -11.38
CA ARG A 215 15.46 4.49 -12.69
C ARG A 215 15.68 2.98 -12.69
N SER A 216 15.57 2.31 -11.55
CA SER A 216 15.73 0.86 -11.44
C SER A 216 14.46 0.12 -11.88
N SER A 217 14.62 -1.10 -12.41
CA SER A 217 13.50 -2.06 -12.53
C SER A 217 13.18 -2.74 -11.19
N ARG A 218 14.10 -2.66 -10.23
CA ARG A 218 13.98 -3.30 -8.93
C ARG A 218 12.86 -2.69 -8.08
N MET A 219 12.23 -3.53 -7.27
CA MET A 219 11.30 -3.10 -6.21
C MET A 219 11.96 -2.09 -5.26
N GLU A 220 11.16 -1.34 -4.49
CA GLU A 220 11.68 -0.46 -3.43
C GLU A 220 12.42 -1.28 -2.36
N GLY A 221 11.85 -2.43 -2.00
CA GLY A 221 12.41 -3.34 -1.01
C GLY A 221 11.38 -4.33 -0.49
N LEU A 222 11.55 -4.74 0.76
CA LEU A 222 10.76 -5.77 1.41
C LEU A 222 9.98 -5.21 2.58
N TYR A 223 8.73 -5.64 2.70
CA TYR A 223 7.92 -5.51 3.90
C TYR A 223 7.85 -6.88 4.57
N LEU A 224 8.22 -6.95 5.85
CA LEU A 224 8.27 -8.19 6.60
C LEU A 224 7.24 -8.14 7.71
N LYS A 225 6.49 -9.23 7.87
CA LYS A 225 5.61 -9.46 9.01
C LYS A 225 6.09 -10.69 9.75
N LEU A 226 6.22 -10.55 11.06
CA LEU A 226 6.33 -11.68 11.97
C LEU A 226 4.90 -12.06 12.32
N GLU A 227 4.50 -13.29 12.02
CA GLU A 227 3.12 -13.73 12.21
C GLU A 227 3.06 -15.01 13.05
N ASP A 228 1.94 -15.18 13.74
CA ASP A 228 1.45 -16.50 14.14
C ASP A 228 0.23 -16.87 13.28
N GLU A 229 -0.49 -17.94 13.64
CA GLU A 229 -1.65 -18.39 12.86
C GLU A 229 -2.78 -17.35 12.77
N GLN A 230 -2.87 -16.43 13.74
CA GLN A 230 -4.00 -15.52 13.92
C GLN A 230 -3.66 -14.06 13.62
N GLN A 231 -2.43 -13.62 13.90
CA GLN A 231 -2.07 -12.19 13.91
C GLN A 231 -0.67 -11.86 13.40
N THR A 232 -0.48 -10.60 13.02
CA THR A 232 0.83 -9.97 12.86
C THR A 232 1.36 -9.49 14.21
N LEU A 233 2.39 -10.17 14.72
CA LEU A 233 3.09 -9.88 15.98
C LEU A 233 4.05 -8.70 15.86
N GLY A 234 4.64 -8.54 14.69
CA GLY A 234 5.68 -7.55 14.42
C GLY A 234 5.81 -7.28 12.94
N ARG A 235 6.41 -6.15 12.62
CA ARG A 235 6.56 -5.70 11.23
C ARG A 235 7.87 -4.95 11.07
N LEU A 236 8.55 -5.17 9.96
CA LEU A 236 9.82 -4.54 9.61
C LEU A 236 9.79 -4.14 8.13
N LYS A 237 10.60 -3.16 7.76
CA LYS A 237 10.86 -2.82 6.36
C LYS A 237 12.34 -2.87 6.06
N TRP A 238 12.69 -3.30 4.87
CA TRP A 238 14.03 -3.16 4.31
C TRP A 238 13.92 -2.45 2.97
N VAL A 239 14.63 -1.33 2.82
CA VAL A 239 14.66 -0.52 1.60
C VAL A 239 16.05 -0.62 0.98
N ARG A 240 16.12 -0.82 -0.34
CA ARG A 240 17.41 -0.96 -1.02
C ARG A 240 18.26 0.31 -0.98
N GLN A 241 19.58 0.13 -0.95
CA GLN A 241 20.54 1.22 -0.76
C GLN A 241 20.55 2.24 -1.90
N ASP A 242 20.33 1.80 -3.13
CA ASP A 242 20.28 2.63 -4.32
C ASP A 242 18.85 3.14 -4.63
N PHE A 243 17.89 2.98 -3.71
CA PHE A 243 16.54 3.50 -3.89
C PHE A 243 16.54 5.03 -3.91
N VAL A 244 16.19 5.61 -5.04
CA VAL A 244 16.05 7.06 -5.16
C VAL A 244 14.67 7.43 -4.66
N GLN A 245 14.62 8.01 -3.45
CA GLN A 245 13.41 8.70 -3.01
C GLN A 245 13.27 9.97 -3.84
N ALA A 246 12.09 10.21 -4.39
CA ALA A 246 11.80 11.51 -4.97
C ALA A 246 12.00 12.57 -3.86
N ILE A 247 12.96 13.49 -4.06
CA ILE A 247 13.21 14.59 -3.13
C ILE A 247 11.89 15.35 -2.98
N LEU A 248 11.34 15.30 -1.77
CA LEU A 248 10.31 16.21 -1.31
C LEU A 248 11.11 17.36 -0.70
N ASP A 249 11.23 18.48 -1.42
CA ASP A 249 11.68 19.70 -0.74
C ASP A 249 10.79 19.85 0.50
N ALA A 250 11.38 20.09 1.67
CA ALA A 250 10.67 20.10 2.96
C ALA A 250 9.46 21.07 2.98
N ASP A 251 9.42 22.04 2.04
CA ASP A 251 8.32 23.00 1.84
C ASP A 251 7.27 22.57 0.79
N GLN A 252 7.47 21.46 0.07
CA GLN A 252 6.58 20.95 -0.96
C GLN A 252 6.07 19.55 -0.61
N HIS A 253 4.94 19.52 0.11
CA HIS A 253 4.12 18.31 0.29
C HIS A 253 3.91 17.59 -1.06
N HIS A 254 3.81 16.25 -1.06
CA HIS A 254 3.54 15.39 -2.24
C HIS A 254 2.43 15.91 -3.20
N ALA A 255 1.54 16.79 -2.72
CA ALA A 255 0.56 17.53 -3.50
C ALA A 255 1.15 18.42 -4.61
N ALA A 256 2.39 18.90 -4.49
CA ALA A 256 3.05 19.76 -5.48
C ALA A 256 3.76 18.97 -6.61
N GLN A 257 3.99 17.67 -6.42
CA GLN A 257 4.55 16.83 -7.49
C GLN A 257 3.51 16.63 -8.60
N PRO A 258 3.92 16.72 -9.87
CA PRO A 258 3.03 16.49 -11.00
C PRO A 258 2.38 15.10 -10.89
N PHE A 259 1.12 15.01 -11.31
CA PHE A 259 0.37 13.77 -11.28
C PHE A 259 0.77 12.93 -12.49
N ILE A 260 1.60 11.90 -12.26
CA ILE A 260 1.94 10.89 -13.27
C ILE A 260 1.19 9.61 -12.88
N PRO A 261 0.17 9.17 -13.64
CA PRO A 261 -0.56 7.96 -13.32
C PRO A 261 0.30 6.73 -13.58
N ASN A 262 0.45 5.84 -12.61
CA ASN A 262 0.87 4.46 -12.90
C ASN A 262 -0.16 3.79 -13.81
N GLN A 263 0.24 2.74 -14.52
CA GLN A 263 -0.64 2.04 -15.45
C GLN A 263 -1.05 0.67 -14.91
N LEU A 264 -2.30 0.30 -15.17
CA LEU A 264 -2.77 -1.06 -14.97
C LEU A 264 -2.23 -1.98 -16.06
N ALA A 265 -2.05 -3.25 -15.70
CA ALA A 265 -1.86 -4.31 -16.67
C ALA A 265 -3.07 -4.43 -17.61
N ALA A 266 -2.83 -4.91 -18.83
CA ALA A 266 -3.88 -5.03 -19.83
C ALA A 266 -4.96 -6.05 -19.40
N GLY A 267 -6.24 -5.66 -19.51
CA GLY A 267 -7.36 -6.52 -19.15
C GLY A 267 -7.80 -6.43 -17.69
N VAL A 268 -7.19 -5.57 -16.87
CA VAL A 268 -7.69 -5.26 -15.54
C VAL A 268 -9.02 -4.50 -15.64
N ASP A 269 -10.05 -5.06 -15.03
CA ASP A 269 -11.31 -4.39 -14.70
C ASP A 269 -11.38 -4.17 -13.19
N LEU A 270 -11.27 -2.91 -12.76
CA LEU A 270 -11.34 -2.51 -11.35
C LEU A 270 -12.76 -2.60 -10.77
N TYR A 271 -13.79 -2.63 -11.62
CA TYR A 271 -15.20 -2.57 -11.22
C TYR A 271 -15.90 -3.92 -11.30
N ALA A 272 -15.19 -4.96 -11.74
CA ALA A 272 -15.67 -6.33 -11.64
C ALA A 272 -15.92 -6.73 -10.18
N PRO A 273 -16.98 -7.50 -9.85
CA PRO A 273 -17.29 -7.93 -8.48
C PRO A 273 -16.16 -8.76 -7.83
N ARG A 274 -15.31 -9.36 -8.66
CA ARG A 274 -14.13 -10.14 -8.28
C ARG A 274 -12.94 -9.67 -9.10
N LEU A 275 -11.74 -9.84 -8.56
CA LEU A 275 -10.51 -9.56 -9.29
C LEU A 275 -10.46 -10.27 -10.64
N SER A 276 -10.32 -9.47 -11.70
CA SER A 276 -10.08 -9.93 -13.08
C SER A 276 -8.60 -10.32 -13.31
N MET A 277 -7.71 -9.85 -12.44
CA MET A 277 -6.26 -10.10 -12.49
C MET A 277 -5.68 -10.13 -11.08
N ASP A 278 -4.63 -10.92 -10.88
CA ASP A 278 -3.75 -10.87 -9.72
C ASP A 278 -2.27 -10.88 -10.13
N TRP A 279 -1.36 -11.02 -9.16
CA TRP A 279 0.08 -11.02 -9.38
C TRP A 279 0.60 -12.21 -10.20
N GLN A 280 -0.20 -13.27 -10.40
CA GLN A 280 0.13 -14.42 -11.23
C GLN A 280 -0.46 -14.31 -12.65
N GLY A 281 -1.36 -13.34 -12.88
CA GLY A 281 -1.93 -13.04 -14.19
C GLY A 281 -3.46 -12.95 -14.16
N PRO A 282 -4.12 -13.10 -15.33
CA PRO A 282 -5.57 -13.06 -15.43
C PRO A 282 -6.26 -14.15 -14.59
N ARG A 283 -7.37 -13.82 -13.95
CA ARG A 283 -8.22 -14.77 -13.24
C ARG A 283 -9.39 -15.19 -14.13
N HIS A 284 -9.59 -16.50 -14.27
CA HIS A 284 -10.69 -17.07 -15.05
C HIS A 284 -11.86 -17.50 -14.15
N GLY A 285 -13.09 -17.36 -14.64
CA GLY A 285 -14.30 -17.83 -13.96
C GLY A 285 -15.01 -16.73 -13.17
N TYR A 286 -15.85 -15.96 -13.87
CA TYR A 286 -16.89 -15.12 -13.27
C TYR A 286 -18.02 -15.99 -12.75
#